data_AF-A0A3D1SPQ4-F1
#
_entry.id   AF-A0A3D1SPQ4-F1
#
_cell.length_a   1.000
_cell.length_b   1.000
_cell.length_c   1.000
_cell.angle_alpha   90.00
_cell.angle_beta   90.00
_cell.angle_gamma   90.00
#
_symmetry.space_group_name_H-M   'P 1'
#
loop_
_entity.id
_entity.type
_entity.pdbx_description
1 polymer ?
#
loop_
_entity_poly.entity_id
_entity_poly.type
_entity_poly.pdbx_seq_one_letter_code
_entity_poly.pdbx_strand_id
1 'polypeptide(L)'
;TFLLADHYVNEFPPIAALMAAADATSTLRVGTFVFDNDFRHPVLLAKEVATLDLLSGGRFELGIGAGWHRPEYDQVGIPFDAAGVRISRMEEALQIIRKFFTDDTVTFTGNHYTVTDLKAFPKPFQRPHPPFFIGGGGKRLLSIAGREADIVGVHLKVNDDGTVDASERTEAALARKV
;
A
#
# COMPACT_ATOMS: atom_id res chain seq x y z
N THR A 1 8.62 5.02 -13.08
CA THR A 1 8.91 4.17 -11.91
C THR A 1 8.83 2.72 -12.31
N PHE A 2 9.74 1.87 -11.83
CA PHE A 2 9.60 0.41 -11.89
C PHE A 2 8.72 -0.04 -10.72
N LEU A 3 7.62 -0.73 -11.03
CA LEU A 3 6.62 -1.12 -10.05
C LEU A 3 6.57 -2.65 -9.90
N LEU A 4 6.49 -3.13 -8.66
CA LEU A 4 6.32 -4.55 -8.36
C LEU A 4 5.03 -4.79 -7.57
N ALA A 5 4.28 -5.84 -7.91
CA ALA A 5 3.14 -6.26 -7.13
C ALA A 5 3.59 -7.04 -5.88
N ASP A 6 2.68 -7.18 -4.92
CA ASP A 6 2.91 -7.86 -3.65
C ASP A 6 2.04 -9.12 -3.62
N HIS A 7 2.60 -10.22 -4.13
CA HIS A 7 1.96 -11.53 -4.20
C HIS A 7 2.83 -12.57 -3.49
N TYR A 8 2.18 -13.54 -2.82
CA TYR A 8 2.84 -14.70 -2.22
C TYR A 8 3.30 -15.71 -3.28
N VAL A 9 2.63 -15.74 -4.43
CA VAL A 9 2.89 -16.73 -5.49
C VAL A 9 3.53 -16.10 -6.72
N ASN A 10 4.55 -16.75 -7.25
CA ASN A 10 5.23 -16.43 -8.53
C ASN A 10 5.88 -15.04 -8.62
N GLU A 11 6.05 -14.32 -7.51
CA GLU A 11 6.69 -13.01 -7.49
C GLU A 11 7.76 -12.92 -6.40
N PHE A 12 8.74 -12.02 -6.58
CA PHE A 12 9.69 -11.71 -5.53
C PHE A 12 9.05 -10.77 -4.50
N PRO A 13 9.39 -10.90 -3.20
CA PRO A 13 8.91 -9.95 -2.19
C PRO A 13 9.40 -8.53 -2.53
N PRO A 14 8.52 -7.50 -2.52
CA PRO A 14 8.86 -6.19 -3.06
C PRO A 14 10.06 -5.52 -2.41
N ILE A 15 10.22 -5.60 -1.09
CA ILE A 15 11.28 -4.87 -0.39
C ILE A 15 12.68 -5.24 -0.92
N ALA A 16 12.98 -6.53 -0.98
CA ALA A 16 14.30 -6.99 -1.44
C ALA A 16 14.50 -6.75 -2.95
N ALA A 17 13.49 -7.05 -3.76
CA ALA A 17 13.57 -6.90 -5.21
C ALA A 17 13.71 -5.43 -5.64
N LEU A 18 12.93 -4.53 -5.04
CA LEU A 18 12.99 -3.09 -5.32
C LEU A 18 14.30 -2.48 -4.83
N MET A 19 14.82 -2.91 -3.67
CA MET A 19 16.14 -2.45 -3.21
C MET A 19 17.25 -2.91 -4.17
N ALA A 20 17.21 -4.15 -4.65
CA ALA A 20 18.18 -4.63 -5.64
C ALA A 20 18.13 -3.82 -6.95
N ALA A 21 16.93 -3.52 -7.44
CA ALA A 21 16.75 -2.67 -8.62
C ALA A 21 17.21 -1.22 -8.37
N ALA A 22 16.94 -0.68 -7.18
CA ALA A 22 17.39 0.64 -6.79
C ALA A 22 18.91 0.70 -6.70
N ASP A 23 19.58 -0.27 -6.08
CA ASP A 23 21.04 -0.29 -5.93
C ASP A 23 21.76 -0.45 -7.29
N ALA A 24 21.19 -1.23 -8.21
CA ALA A 24 21.72 -1.40 -9.56
C ALA A 24 21.55 -0.15 -10.46
N THR A 25 20.92 0.92 -9.98
CA THR A 25 20.58 2.10 -10.78
C THR A 25 20.77 3.41 -10.01
N SER A 26 21.05 4.50 -10.72
CA SER A 26 21.24 5.82 -10.07
C SER A 26 20.01 6.74 -10.17
N THR A 27 19.12 6.52 -11.14
CA THR A 27 18.00 7.43 -11.45
C THR A 27 16.63 6.77 -11.44
N LEU A 28 16.56 5.44 -11.53
CA LEU A 28 15.29 4.72 -11.63
C LEU A 28 14.48 4.89 -10.34
N ARG A 29 13.27 5.44 -10.44
CA ARG A 29 12.31 5.38 -9.33
C ARG A 29 11.75 3.97 -9.20
N VAL A 30 11.59 3.49 -7.98
CA VAL A 30 11.06 2.17 -7.66
C VAL A 30 9.80 2.30 -6.80
N GLY A 31 8.86 1.38 -6.90
CA GLY A 31 7.63 1.45 -6.11
C GLY A 31 6.83 0.16 -6.16
N THR A 32 5.70 0.16 -5.48
CA THR A 32 4.79 -0.99 -5.44
C THR A 32 3.50 -0.75 -6.21
N PHE A 33 2.92 -1.81 -6.77
CA PHE A 33 1.61 -1.80 -7.42
C PHE A 33 0.78 -3.03 -6.99
N VAL A 34 0.20 -3.07 -5.80
CA VAL A 34 0.51 -2.27 -4.60
C VAL A 34 0.79 -3.25 -3.47
N PHE A 35 1.38 -2.79 -2.36
CA PHE A 35 1.43 -3.62 -1.15
C PHE A 35 0.02 -4.01 -0.72
N ASP A 36 -0.16 -5.28 -0.35
CA ASP A 36 -1.38 -5.72 0.33
C ASP A 36 -1.26 -5.36 1.81
N ASN A 37 -2.17 -4.52 2.30
CA ASN A 37 -2.20 -4.10 3.69
C ASN A 37 -2.28 -5.29 4.67
N ASP A 38 -2.96 -6.38 4.31
CA ASP A 38 -3.21 -7.48 5.23
C ASP A 38 -1.99 -8.40 5.41
N PHE A 39 -0.97 -8.30 4.56
CA PHE A 39 0.18 -9.22 4.61
C PHE A 39 1.16 -8.89 5.74
N ARG A 40 1.12 -7.68 6.30
CA ARG A 40 2.04 -7.25 7.35
C ARG A 40 1.49 -6.10 8.19
N HIS A 41 2.00 -5.97 9.41
CA HIS A 41 1.62 -4.88 10.31
C HIS A 41 2.08 -3.51 9.75
N PRO A 42 1.28 -2.43 9.83
CA PRO A 42 1.61 -1.13 9.22
C PRO A 42 2.90 -0.50 9.75
N VAL A 43 3.24 -0.70 11.03
CA VAL A 43 4.53 -0.26 11.59
C VAL A 43 5.71 -0.98 10.93
N LEU A 44 5.59 -2.29 10.66
CA LEU A 44 6.65 -3.03 10.00
C LEU A 44 6.83 -2.52 8.58
N LEU A 45 5.71 -2.37 7.84
CA LEU A 45 5.75 -1.80 6.49
C LEU A 45 6.37 -0.40 6.49
N ALA A 46 5.96 0.49 7.40
CA ALA A 46 6.52 1.84 7.51
C ALA A 46 8.04 1.82 7.73
N LYS A 47 8.53 0.94 8.61
CA LYS A 47 9.96 0.78 8.85
C LYS A 47 10.71 0.27 7.61
N GLU A 48 10.18 -0.75 6.94
CA GLU A 48 10.78 -1.34 5.74
C GLU A 48 10.88 -0.30 4.61
N VAL A 49 9.78 0.41 4.34
CA VAL A 49 9.74 1.35 3.21
C VAL A 49 10.45 2.68 3.51
N ALA A 50 10.51 3.12 4.77
CA ALA A 50 11.39 4.23 5.14
C ALA A 50 12.86 3.87 4.92
N THR A 51 13.23 2.61 5.18
CA THR A 51 14.58 2.10 4.91
C THR A 51 14.86 2.04 3.42
N LEU A 52 13.93 1.50 2.62
CA LEU A 52 14.05 1.46 1.16
C LEU A 52 14.16 2.86 0.55
N ASP A 53 13.34 3.81 1.00
CA ASP A 53 13.43 5.20 0.55
C ASP A 53 14.78 5.84 0.92
N LEU A 54 15.24 5.59 2.15
CA LEU A 54 16.54 6.10 2.63
C LEU A 54 17.71 5.56 1.79
N LEU A 55 17.76 4.24 1.59
CA LEU A 55 18.85 3.57 0.87
C LEU A 55 18.79 3.81 -0.64
N SER A 56 17.61 4.04 -1.20
CA SER A 56 17.46 4.39 -2.61
C SER A 56 17.76 5.86 -2.92
N GLY A 57 17.98 6.71 -1.90
CA GLY A 57 18.22 8.14 -2.07
C GLY A 57 16.95 8.92 -2.46
N GLY A 58 15.80 8.53 -1.89
CA GLY A 58 14.52 9.21 -2.14
C GLY A 58 13.88 8.86 -3.48
N ARG A 59 14.00 7.60 -3.90
CA ARG A 59 13.48 7.11 -5.18
C ARG A 59 12.28 6.18 -5.03
N PHE A 60 11.74 6.03 -3.82
CA PHE A 60 10.66 5.09 -3.55
C PHE A 60 9.26 5.74 -3.69
N GLU A 61 8.30 4.99 -4.21
CA GLU A 61 6.87 5.31 -4.27
C GLU A 61 6.06 4.22 -3.56
N LEU A 62 5.30 4.61 -2.53
CA LEU A 62 4.58 3.69 -1.67
C LEU A 62 3.19 3.38 -2.24
N GLY A 63 3.10 2.32 -3.04
CA GLY A 63 1.84 1.72 -3.42
C GLY A 63 1.23 0.90 -2.28
N ILE A 64 0.00 1.19 -1.88
CA ILE A 64 -0.76 0.36 -0.92
C ILE A 64 -2.23 0.18 -1.33
N GLY A 65 -2.78 -1.00 -1.05
CA GLY A 65 -4.17 -1.36 -1.28
C GLY A 65 -4.73 -2.25 -0.16
N ALA A 66 -6.04 -2.46 -0.18
CA ALA A 66 -6.76 -3.24 0.85
C ALA A 66 -6.76 -4.76 0.58
N GLY A 67 -5.96 -5.22 -0.38
CA GLY A 67 -5.95 -6.59 -0.85
C GLY A 67 -7.17 -6.98 -1.70
N TRP A 68 -7.08 -8.11 -2.40
CA TRP A 68 -8.16 -8.56 -3.28
C TRP A 68 -8.16 -10.05 -3.61
N HIS A 69 -6.99 -10.67 -3.66
CA HIS A 69 -6.83 -12.00 -4.23
C HIS A 69 -7.03 -13.09 -3.17
N ARG A 70 -8.30 -13.44 -2.92
CA ARG A 70 -8.71 -14.44 -1.92
C ARG A 70 -7.90 -15.76 -1.94
N PRO A 71 -7.56 -16.36 -3.10
CA PRO A 71 -6.79 -17.61 -3.10
C PRO A 71 -5.46 -17.52 -2.33
N GLU A 72 -4.78 -16.38 -2.36
CA GLU A 72 -3.52 -16.21 -1.61
C GLU A 72 -3.77 -16.11 -0.11
N TYR A 73 -4.81 -15.39 0.30
CA TYR A 73 -5.26 -15.36 1.70
C TYR A 73 -5.53 -16.77 2.23
N ASP A 74 -6.28 -17.56 1.48
CA ASP A 74 -6.60 -18.95 1.83
C ASP A 74 -5.32 -19.82 1.90
N GLN A 75 -4.37 -19.63 0.98
CA GLN A 75 -3.12 -20.41 0.93
C GLN A 75 -2.20 -20.17 2.12
N VAL A 76 -2.11 -18.93 2.62
CA VAL A 76 -1.24 -18.58 3.74
C VAL A 76 -1.96 -18.49 5.09
N GLY A 77 -3.27 -18.78 5.11
CA GLY A 77 -4.08 -18.81 6.33
C GLY A 77 -4.43 -17.43 6.89
N ILE A 78 -4.49 -16.40 6.05
CA ILE A 78 -4.96 -15.06 6.44
C ILE A 78 -6.48 -14.99 6.24
N PRO A 79 -7.27 -14.53 7.23
CA PRO A 79 -8.70 -14.32 7.04
C PRO A 79 -9.00 -13.31 5.92
N PHE A 80 -9.82 -13.70 4.95
CA PHE A 80 -10.32 -12.81 3.90
C PHE A 80 -11.61 -12.12 4.35
N ASP A 81 -11.48 -11.06 5.12
CA ASP A 81 -12.62 -10.29 5.62
C ASP A 81 -13.39 -9.57 4.51
N ALA A 82 -14.63 -9.16 4.81
CA ALA A 82 -15.43 -8.33 3.90
C ALA A 82 -14.65 -7.07 3.46
N ALA A 83 -14.82 -6.66 2.21
CA ALA A 83 -14.06 -5.54 1.63
C ALA A 83 -14.14 -4.25 2.47
N GLY A 84 -15.30 -3.98 3.08
CA GLY A 84 -15.47 -2.85 3.98
C GLY A 84 -14.53 -2.86 5.20
N VAL A 85 -14.27 -4.04 5.78
CA VAL A 85 -13.35 -4.20 6.92
C VAL A 85 -11.91 -4.00 6.47
N ARG A 86 -11.51 -4.64 5.36
CA ARG A 86 -10.15 -4.52 4.81
C ARG A 86 -9.82 -3.07 4.41
N ILE A 87 -10.78 -2.35 3.82
CA ILE A 87 -10.62 -0.92 3.48
C ILE A 87 -10.49 -0.05 4.75
N SER A 88 -11.31 -0.28 5.79
CA SER A 88 -11.19 0.46 7.06
C SER A 88 -9.83 0.23 7.71
N ARG A 89 -9.35 -1.03 7.69
CA ARG A 89 -8.05 -1.41 8.20
C ARG A 89 -6.91 -0.72 7.45
N MET A 90 -6.94 -0.72 6.12
CA MET A 90 -5.96 0.00 5.30
C MET A 90 -5.96 1.52 5.59
N GLU A 91 -7.12 2.13 5.84
CA GLU A 91 -7.22 3.55 6.19
C GLU A 91 -6.56 3.88 7.54
N GLU A 92 -6.68 3.01 8.54
CA GLU A 92 -5.93 3.15 9.80
C GLU A 92 -4.42 2.95 9.59
N ALA A 93 -4.04 1.97 8.77
CA ALA A 93 -2.65 1.72 8.42
C ALA A 93 -1.98 2.93 7.75
N LEU A 94 -2.66 3.60 6.81
CA LEU A 94 -2.17 4.83 6.18
C LEU A 94 -1.86 5.93 7.21
N GLN A 95 -2.72 6.10 8.22
CA GLN A 95 -2.49 7.07 9.28
C GLN A 95 -1.26 6.71 10.13
N ILE A 96 -1.10 5.43 10.48
CA ILE A 96 0.07 4.94 11.23
C ILE A 96 1.35 5.15 10.42
N ILE A 97 1.34 4.78 9.14
CA ILE A 97 2.49 4.91 8.25
C ILE A 97 2.88 6.39 8.09
N ARG A 98 1.91 7.28 7.85
CA ARG A 98 2.15 8.72 7.75
C ARG A 98 2.78 9.27 9.03
N LYS A 99 2.20 8.93 10.19
CA LYS A 99 2.75 9.30 11.51
C LYS A 99 4.16 8.77 11.72
N PHE A 100 4.45 7.53 11.31
CA PHE A 100 5.79 6.96 11.40
C PHE A 100 6.81 7.79 10.60
N PHE A 101 6.42 8.33 9.44
CA PHE A 101 7.31 9.18 8.65
C PHE A 101 7.47 10.58 9.26
N THR A 102 6.40 11.18 9.77
CA THR A 102 6.40 12.60 10.18
C THR A 102 6.72 12.84 11.65
N ASP A 103 6.34 11.93 12.55
CA ASP A 103 6.33 12.16 14.00
C ASP A 103 7.46 11.37 14.67
N ASP A 104 8.21 11.95 15.62
CA ASP A 104 9.30 11.23 16.30
C ASP A 104 8.79 10.03 17.14
N THR A 105 7.56 10.13 17.63
CA THR A 105 6.89 9.08 18.40
C THR A 105 5.49 8.86 17.85
N VAL A 106 5.13 7.61 17.58
CA VAL A 106 3.83 7.21 17.05
C VAL A 106 3.00 6.62 18.16
N THR A 107 1.86 7.26 18.40
CA THR A 107 0.76 6.72 19.20
C THR A 107 -0.51 6.77 18.36
N PHE A 108 -1.23 5.66 18.31
CA PHE A 108 -2.45 5.47 17.51
C PHE A 108 -3.37 4.46 18.18
N THR A 109 -4.66 4.76 18.24
CA THR A 109 -5.70 3.85 18.74
C THR A 109 -6.87 3.87 17.77
N GLY A 110 -7.04 2.77 17.03
CA GLY A 110 -8.14 2.56 16.09
C GLY A 110 -8.90 1.28 16.40
N ASN A 111 -9.79 0.90 15.49
CA ASN A 111 -10.57 -0.33 15.59
C ASN A 111 -9.74 -1.57 15.20
N HIS A 112 -8.71 -1.39 14.39
CA HIS A 112 -7.89 -2.48 13.86
C HIS A 112 -6.47 -2.49 14.42
N TYR A 113 -5.92 -1.33 14.76
CA TYR A 113 -4.55 -1.22 15.25
C TYR A 113 -4.45 -0.35 16.50
N THR A 114 -3.53 -0.75 17.39
CA THR A 114 -3.08 0.06 18.52
C THR A 114 -1.56 0.11 18.50
N VAL A 115 -1.00 1.32 18.55
CA VAL A 115 0.43 1.60 18.64
C VAL A 115 0.62 2.57 19.80
N THR A 116 1.52 2.26 20.73
CA THR A 116 1.73 3.06 21.95
C THR A 116 3.18 3.48 22.05
N ASP A 117 3.43 4.80 22.06
CA ASP A 117 4.72 5.44 22.34
C ASP A 117 5.91 4.88 21.54
N LEU A 118 5.66 4.47 20.29
CA LEU A 118 6.67 3.89 19.43
C LEU A 118 7.62 4.97 18.89
N LYS A 119 8.92 4.87 19.19
CA LYS A 119 9.94 5.72 18.56
C LYS A 119 10.14 5.36 17.09
N ALA A 120 9.81 6.28 16.18
CA ALA A 120 9.84 6.02 14.76
C ALA A 120 11.26 6.08 14.18
N PHE A 121 11.77 4.94 13.71
CA PHE A 121 13.10 4.84 13.09
C PHE A 121 13.22 3.64 12.13
N PRO A 122 13.86 3.80 10.95
CA PRO A 122 14.45 5.03 10.42
C PRO A 122 13.39 5.99 9.87
N LYS A 123 13.79 7.23 9.58
CA LYS A 123 12.97 8.19 8.83
C LYS A 123 13.29 8.08 7.33
N PRO A 124 12.30 8.28 6.45
CA PRO A 124 12.54 8.29 5.01
C PRO A 124 13.46 9.45 4.61
N PHE A 125 14.10 9.32 3.45
CA PHE A 125 14.87 10.40 2.82
C PHE A 125 13.94 11.53 2.38
N GLN A 126 12.84 11.18 1.72
CA GLN A 126 11.86 12.12 1.22
C GLN A 126 11.09 12.81 2.35
N ARG A 127 10.81 14.11 2.18
CA ARG A 127 10.01 14.92 3.11
C ARG A 127 8.76 15.48 2.42
N PRO A 128 7.59 15.46 3.08
CA PRO A 128 7.33 14.90 4.40
C PRO A 128 7.37 13.36 4.45
N HIS A 129 7.15 12.68 3.31
CA HIS A 129 7.18 11.23 3.16
C HIS A 129 7.42 10.83 1.68
N PRO A 130 7.70 9.55 1.38
CA PRO A 130 7.60 9.02 0.01
C PRO A 130 6.18 9.21 -0.55
N PRO A 131 5.96 9.36 -1.87
CA PRO A 131 4.63 9.62 -2.41
C PRO A 131 3.73 8.41 -2.17
N PHE A 132 2.54 8.65 -1.64
CA PHE A 132 1.53 7.62 -1.47
C PHE A 132 0.81 7.37 -2.78
N PHE A 133 0.83 6.12 -3.21
CA PHE A 133 0.08 5.62 -4.34
C PHE A 133 -1.00 4.67 -3.81
N ILE A 134 -2.27 5.04 -3.99
CA ILE A 134 -3.41 4.21 -3.56
C ILE A 134 -4.15 3.70 -4.80
N GLY A 135 -4.18 2.37 -4.96
CA GLY A 135 -4.87 1.69 -6.05
C GLY A 135 -6.23 1.15 -5.63
N GLY A 136 -7.28 1.37 -6.43
CA GLY A 136 -8.61 0.88 -6.14
C GLY A 136 -9.62 1.04 -7.27
N GLY A 137 -10.67 0.21 -7.26
CA GLY A 137 -11.77 0.29 -8.24
C GLY A 137 -13.14 0.63 -7.65
N GLY A 138 -13.31 0.48 -6.33
CA GLY A 138 -14.57 0.81 -5.64
C GLY A 138 -14.62 2.26 -5.19
N LYS A 139 -15.82 2.87 -5.21
CA LYS A 139 -16.06 4.27 -4.81
C LYS A 139 -15.40 4.63 -3.49
N ARG A 140 -15.55 3.79 -2.45
CA ARG A 140 -14.99 4.06 -1.12
C ARG A 140 -13.47 4.18 -1.15
N LEU A 141 -12.78 3.25 -1.81
CA LEU A 141 -11.32 3.23 -1.88
C LEU A 141 -10.80 4.40 -2.73
N LEU A 142 -11.47 4.70 -3.85
CA LEU A 142 -11.15 5.88 -4.66
C LEU A 142 -11.39 7.19 -3.92
N SER A 143 -12.43 7.28 -3.09
CA SER A 143 -12.65 8.45 -2.22
C SER A 143 -11.58 8.60 -1.13
N ILE A 144 -11.01 7.51 -0.61
CA ILE A 144 -9.84 7.56 0.28
C ILE A 144 -8.62 8.03 -0.51
N ALA A 145 -8.37 7.44 -1.68
CA ALA A 145 -7.25 7.81 -2.54
C ALA A 145 -7.25 9.30 -2.89
N GLY A 146 -8.40 9.87 -3.26
CA GLY A 146 -8.53 11.30 -3.57
C GLY A 146 -8.28 12.25 -2.39
N ARG A 147 -8.31 11.77 -1.14
CA ARG A 147 -7.98 12.58 0.05
C ARG A 147 -6.54 12.38 0.52
N GLU A 148 -6.04 11.15 0.41
CA GLU A 148 -4.84 10.71 1.12
C GLU A 148 -3.62 10.47 0.21
N ALA A 149 -3.83 10.23 -1.09
CA ALA A 149 -2.78 9.82 -2.01
C ALA A 149 -2.20 11.00 -2.80
N ASP A 150 -0.92 10.88 -3.13
CA ASP A 150 -0.25 11.71 -4.13
C ASP A 150 -0.49 11.16 -5.56
N ILE A 151 -0.72 9.84 -5.67
CA ILE A 151 -0.96 9.12 -6.93
C ILE A 151 -2.19 8.22 -6.75
N VAL A 152 -3.14 8.27 -7.69
CA VAL A 152 -4.36 7.44 -7.66
C VAL A 152 -4.32 6.40 -8.77
N GLY A 153 -4.42 5.12 -8.42
CA GLY A 153 -4.58 4.02 -9.37
C GLY A 153 -6.03 3.66 -9.55
N VAL A 154 -6.56 3.93 -10.74
CA VAL A 154 -7.94 3.62 -11.08
C VAL A 154 -8.02 2.19 -11.63
N HIS A 155 -8.45 1.25 -10.80
CA HIS A 155 -8.48 -0.19 -11.13
C HIS A 155 -9.90 -0.66 -11.43
N LEU A 156 -10.02 -1.89 -11.91
CA LEU A 156 -11.32 -2.58 -11.98
C LEU A 156 -11.86 -2.81 -10.56
N LYS A 157 -13.18 -2.75 -10.40
CA LYS A 157 -13.81 -3.08 -9.13
C LYS A 157 -13.62 -4.57 -8.84
N VAL A 158 -13.36 -4.88 -7.57
CA VAL A 158 -13.29 -6.25 -7.05
C VAL A 158 -14.57 -6.51 -6.26
N ASN A 159 -15.16 -7.68 -6.47
CA ASN A 159 -16.33 -8.18 -5.76
C ASN A 159 -15.94 -8.71 -4.37
N ASP A 160 -16.93 -8.90 -3.50
CA ASP A 160 -16.68 -9.36 -2.13
C ASP A 160 -16.05 -10.76 -2.06
N ASP A 161 -16.19 -11.57 -3.10
CA ASP A 161 -15.57 -12.90 -3.22
C ASP A 161 -14.11 -12.87 -3.74
N GLY A 162 -13.57 -11.69 -4.04
CA GLY A 162 -12.23 -11.48 -4.58
C GLY A 162 -12.15 -11.55 -6.12
N THR A 163 -13.26 -11.77 -6.82
CA THR A 163 -13.29 -11.75 -8.29
C THR A 163 -13.31 -10.33 -8.84
N VAL A 164 -12.73 -10.13 -10.03
CA VAL A 164 -12.80 -8.84 -10.73
C VAL A 164 -14.15 -8.70 -11.42
N ASP A 165 -14.81 -7.56 -11.24
CA ASP A 165 -16.06 -7.23 -11.92
C ASP A 165 -15.80 -6.96 -13.41
N ALA A 166 -16.18 -7.91 -14.26
CA ALA A 166 -15.96 -7.81 -15.71
C ALA A 166 -16.71 -6.64 -16.36
N SER A 167 -17.81 -6.15 -15.76
CA SER A 167 -18.58 -5.01 -16.29
C SER A 167 -17.80 -3.70 -16.26
N GLU A 168 -16.72 -3.66 -15.47
CA GLU A 168 -15.87 -2.49 -15.29
C GLU A 168 -14.85 -2.30 -16.43
N ARG A 169 -14.76 -3.24 -17.37
CA ARG A 169 -13.84 -3.19 -18.52
C ARG A 169 -14.41 -2.36 -19.68
N THR A 170 -15.02 -1.21 -19.38
CA THR A 170 -15.60 -0.30 -20.37
C THR A 170 -15.13 1.13 -20.14
N GLU A 171 -15.03 1.91 -21.20
CA GLU A 171 -14.70 3.34 -21.12
C GLU A 171 -15.71 4.11 -20.25
N ALA A 172 -16.99 3.78 -20.37
CA ALA A 172 -18.05 4.36 -19.54
C ALA A 172 -17.88 4.03 -18.04
N ALA A 173 -17.38 2.83 -17.69
CA ALA A 173 -17.09 2.49 -16.30
C ALA A 173 -15.88 3.26 -15.76
N LEU A 174 -14.85 3.44 -16.58
CA LEU A 174 -13.69 4.27 -16.24
C LEU A 174 -14.09 5.74 -16.04
N ALA A 175 -14.89 6.30 -16.94
CA ALA A 175 -15.33 7.70 -16.89
C ALA A 175 -16.13 8.05 -15.62
N ARG A 176 -16.76 7.07 -14.96
CA ARG A 176 -17.46 7.28 -13.67
C ARG A 176 -16.53 7.40 -12.47
N LYS A 177 -15.24 7.08 -12.63
CA LYS A 177 -14.24 7.03 -11.55
C LYS A 177 -13.30 8.24 -11.53
N VAL A 178 -13.24 8.99 -12.63
CA VAL A 178 -12.34 10.13 -12.85
C VAL A 178 -13.10 11.46 -12.87
#